data_AF-A0A1A8ZMU2-F1
#
_entry.id   AF-A0A1A8ZMU2-F1
#
_cell.length_a   1.000
_cell.length_b   1.000
_cell.length_c   1.000
_cell.angle_alpha   90.00
_cell.angle_beta   90.00
_cell.angle_gamma   90.00
#
_symmetry.space_group_name_H-M   'P 1'
#
loop_
_entity.id
_entity.type
_entity.pdbx_description
1 polymer ?
#
loop_
_entity_poly.entity_id
_entity_poly.type
_entity_poly.pdbx_seq_one_letter_code
_entity_poly.pdbx_strand_id
1 'polypeptide(L)'
;MSPDRVPVGALFRRFRERLATEGPDRLGGPGSRADHGPKVTSTRVPRPAGNGTGAGPGTRGGRVTTGADVTGTGAGAGPRRDVEARRRRGGRRGGGEPVNVPPAEFTSYYGRPVLKPPVWKWDIAAYLFTGGLAAGSSLLAAGGQLTGRPALRRAGRVASLAAVSASAYFLVNDLGRPSRFHHMLRVAKLTSPMSVGTWILTAFGPAAGLAAVAEAAPLLPERGPLGLGRRLLPPAGHAAGLVAAVTAPALATYTGVLLADTAVPSWHEAYPELPAIFAGSALASGAGVGLLAAPTAQAGPARRFAVAGAALELWGAHRVEHRLGLLSEPYRTGAAGRLLRTGRALTAAGLAGALLGRRNRALSALSGGALLAAAVCTRFGIFHGGVASAKDPRYTVVPQRERVDRRASEQD
;
A
#
# COMPACT_ATOMS: atom_id res chain seq x y z
N MET A 1 -8.11 29.04 2.75
CA MET A 1 -6.80 28.75 3.36
C MET A 1 -6.70 29.59 4.63
N SER A 2 -6.43 29.01 5.80
CA SER A 2 -6.27 29.81 7.03
C SER A 2 -5.03 30.71 6.90
N PRO A 3 -5.14 32.02 7.18
CA PRO A 3 -4.04 32.97 7.05
C PRO A 3 -2.94 32.79 8.13
N ASP A 4 -3.16 32.00 9.18
CA ASP A 4 -2.25 31.92 10.33
C ASP A 4 -1.28 30.72 10.36
N ARG A 5 -1.06 30.02 9.23
CA ARG A 5 -0.03 28.96 9.20
C ARG A 5 1.35 29.56 8.92
N VAL A 6 2.17 29.59 9.97
CA VAL A 6 3.60 29.91 9.87
C VAL A 6 4.24 29.08 8.75
N PRO A 7 4.91 29.72 7.77
CA PRO A 7 5.56 29.00 6.67
C PRO A 7 6.55 27.96 7.20
N VAL A 8 6.56 26.76 6.61
CA VAL A 8 7.42 25.64 7.05
C VAL A 8 8.90 26.03 7.13
N GLY A 9 9.36 26.94 6.26
CA GLY A 9 10.72 27.47 6.29
C GLY A 9 11.07 28.31 7.53
N ALA A 10 10.09 28.91 8.21
CA ALA A 10 10.31 29.63 9.46
C ALA A 10 10.40 28.69 10.67
N LEU A 11 9.66 27.58 10.65
CA LEU A 11 9.81 26.50 11.65
C LEU A 11 11.18 25.84 11.57
N PHE A 12 11.68 25.61 10.35
CA PHE A 12 12.99 25.01 10.13
C PHE A 12 14.15 25.93 10.53
N ARG A 13 13.99 27.26 10.36
CA ARG A 13 14.97 28.24 10.86
C ARG A 13 15.02 28.27 12.38
N ARG A 14 13.86 28.35 13.05
CA ARG A 14 13.78 28.32 14.51
C ARG A 14 14.33 27.03 15.12
N PHE A 15 14.14 25.89 14.45
CA PHE A 15 14.69 24.62 14.90
C PHE A 15 16.23 24.59 14.80
N ARG A 16 16.77 25.10 13.70
CA ARG A 16 18.22 25.20 13.47
C ARG A 16 18.89 26.16 14.46
N GLU A 17 18.24 27.29 14.73
CA GLU A 17 18.69 28.26 15.73
C GLU A 17 18.71 27.66 17.13
N ARG A 18 17.68 26.90 17.53
CA ARG A 18 17.66 26.20 18.81
C ARG A 18 18.74 25.12 18.93
N LEU A 19 18.96 24.35 17.86
CA LEU A 19 20.05 23.38 17.82
C LEU A 19 21.43 24.02 18.00
N ALA A 20 21.62 25.23 17.45
CA ALA A 20 22.86 25.98 17.60
C ALA A 20 23.05 26.56 19.01
N THR A 21 21.97 26.93 19.70
CA THR A 21 22.04 27.53 21.04
C THR A 21 21.99 26.52 22.19
N GLU A 22 21.25 25.42 22.04
CA GLU A 22 20.94 24.50 23.15
C GLU A 22 21.72 23.17 23.08
N GLY A 23 22.32 22.86 21.92
CA GLY A 23 23.00 21.59 21.68
C GLY A 23 22.02 20.40 21.53
N PRO A 24 22.45 19.30 20.89
CA PRO A 24 21.55 18.19 20.53
C PRO A 24 20.97 17.45 21.75
N ASP A 25 21.64 17.50 22.90
CA ASP A 25 21.30 16.68 24.08
C ASP A 25 20.16 17.26 24.94
N ARG A 26 19.73 18.50 24.71
CA ARG A 26 18.68 19.18 25.51
C ARG A 26 17.32 19.30 24.83
N LEU A 27 17.19 18.87 23.57
CA LEU A 27 15.90 18.83 22.87
C LEU A 27 15.10 17.60 23.33
N GLY A 28 14.45 17.72 24.49
CA GLY A 28 13.59 16.69 25.06
C GLY A 28 12.43 16.28 24.14
N GLY A 29 12.26 14.98 23.92
CA GLY A 29 11.05 14.39 23.37
C GLY A 29 9.85 14.49 24.34
N PRO A 30 8.62 14.25 23.87
CA PRO A 30 7.41 14.42 24.69
C PRO A 30 7.46 13.50 25.92
N GLY A 31 7.24 14.10 27.09
CA GLY A 31 7.67 13.59 28.40
C GLY A 31 7.07 12.26 28.85
N SER A 32 7.91 11.48 29.54
CA SER A 32 7.52 10.39 30.42
C SER A 32 7.02 10.96 31.75
N ARG A 33 5.71 10.83 32.02
CA ARG A 33 5.18 10.97 33.38
C ARG A 33 5.64 9.77 34.21
N ALA A 34 6.39 10.04 35.27
CA ALA A 34 6.60 9.11 36.36
C ALA A 34 5.36 9.14 37.26
N ASP A 35 4.75 7.98 37.52
CA ASP A 35 4.32 7.65 38.88
C ASP A 35 4.14 6.13 39.06
N HIS A 36 4.41 5.67 40.29
CA HIS A 36 4.35 4.30 40.85
C HIS A 36 5.61 3.42 40.75
N GLY A 37 6.40 3.43 41.83
CA GLY A 37 7.02 2.21 42.38
C GLY A 37 6.24 1.70 43.60
N PRO A 38 6.72 0.69 44.35
CA PRO A 38 7.76 -0.29 44.02
C PRO A 38 7.31 -1.75 44.30
N LYS A 39 7.92 -2.74 43.64
CA LYS A 39 8.12 -4.06 44.25
C LYS A 39 9.51 -4.59 43.98
N VAL A 40 10.25 -4.66 45.07
CA VAL A 40 11.49 -5.39 45.30
C VAL A 40 11.22 -6.88 45.12
N THR A 41 12.07 -7.56 44.35
CA THR A 41 12.60 -8.87 44.78
C THR A 41 13.96 -9.16 44.16
N SER A 42 14.95 -9.11 45.05
CA SER A 42 16.22 -9.81 45.03
C SER A 42 16.22 -11.13 44.23
N THR A 43 17.23 -11.32 43.39
CA THR A 43 17.89 -12.63 43.32
C THR A 43 19.37 -12.45 43.00
N ARG A 44 20.17 -12.81 43.99
CA ARG A 44 21.62 -12.78 44.08
C ARG A 44 22.13 -14.15 43.63
N VAL A 45 23.04 -14.22 42.66
CA VAL A 45 23.86 -15.43 42.40
C VAL A 45 25.29 -14.99 42.04
N PRO A 46 26.34 -15.69 42.53
CA PRO A 46 27.66 -15.11 42.79
C PRO A 46 28.71 -15.37 41.70
N ARG A 47 29.78 -14.55 41.73
CA ARG A 47 31.06 -14.77 41.02
C ARG A 47 31.82 -15.97 41.60
N PRO A 48 32.62 -16.68 40.79
CA PRO A 48 33.84 -17.32 41.26
C PRO A 48 35.08 -16.45 41.01
N ALA A 49 36.09 -16.66 41.86
CA ALA A 49 37.35 -15.96 41.96
C ALA A 49 38.54 -16.85 41.51
N GLY A 50 39.69 -16.20 41.25
CA GLY A 50 41.04 -16.79 41.13
C GLY A 50 41.56 -16.88 39.69
N ASN A 51 42.81 -16.57 39.33
CA ASN A 51 44.02 -16.26 40.10
C ASN A 51 45.11 -15.63 39.20
N GLY A 52 46.01 -14.84 39.81
CA GLY A 52 47.42 -14.62 39.44
C GLY A 52 47.74 -13.78 38.19
N THR A 53 48.74 -12.90 38.06
CA THR A 53 49.74 -12.20 38.91
C THR A 53 50.74 -11.61 37.91
N GLY A 54 51.16 -10.34 38.01
CA GLY A 54 52.28 -9.85 37.19
C GLY A 54 52.45 -8.32 37.07
N ALA A 55 53.07 -7.71 38.09
CA ALA A 55 53.94 -6.51 38.09
C ALA A 55 53.46 -5.14 37.53
N GLY A 56 53.48 -4.10 38.40
CA GLY A 56 53.40 -2.66 38.05
C GLY A 56 54.77 -2.01 37.80
N PRO A 57 54.99 -0.68 37.99
CA PRO A 57 54.06 0.38 38.44
C PRO A 57 54.18 1.77 37.72
N GLY A 58 53.26 2.69 38.06
CA GLY A 58 53.39 4.17 37.96
C GLY A 58 52.90 4.81 36.65
N THR A 59 52.17 5.94 36.58
CA THR A 59 51.74 6.94 37.56
C THR A 59 50.60 7.78 36.95
N ARG A 60 49.49 7.90 37.69
CA ARG A 60 48.77 9.13 38.07
C ARG A 60 48.34 10.18 36.99
N GLY A 61 47.02 10.26 36.78
CA GLY A 61 46.24 11.48 37.03
C GLY A 61 46.05 12.50 35.90
N GLY A 62 45.05 12.28 35.04
CA GLY A 62 44.47 13.34 34.20
C GLY A 62 43.33 14.07 34.92
N ARG A 63 43.43 15.41 35.02
CA ARG A 63 42.31 16.31 35.31
C ARG A 63 42.48 17.63 34.55
N VAL A 64 41.53 17.83 33.64
CA VAL A 64 40.80 19.06 33.26
C VAL A 64 41.35 20.40 33.77
N THR A 65 41.56 21.35 32.86
CA THR A 65 41.25 22.77 33.12
C THR A 65 40.52 23.41 31.93
N THR A 66 39.50 24.16 32.31
CA THR A 66 38.58 25.03 31.59
C THR A 66 39.12 26.46 31.47
N GLY A 67 38.62 27.23 30.50
CA GLY A 67 38.68 28.71 30.47
C GLY A 67 38.74 29.22 29.03
N ALA A 68 37.64 29.60 28.39
CA ALA A 68 36.85 30.83 28.55
C ALA A 68 37.52 32.05 27.90
N ASP A 69 36.88 32.60 26.86
CA ASP A 69 36.99 34.02 26.53
C ASP A 69 35.70 34.50 25.84
N VAL A 70 35.01 35.43 26.51
CA VAL A 70 33.97 36.30 25.97
C VAL A 70 34.13 37.66 26.66
N THR A 71 34.23 38.72 25.87
CA THR A 71 33.62 40.06 26.03
C THR A 71 34.00 40.87 24.78
N GLY A 72 33.08 41.41 23.96
CA GLY A 72 32.25 42.62 24.20
C GLY A 72 33.13 43.87 23.99
N THR A 73 32.86 44.92 23.21
CA THR A 73 31.66 45.57 22.63
C THR A 73 32.17 46.83 21.88
N GLY A 74 31.41 47.42 20.94
CA GLY A 74 31.54 48.87 20.63
C GLY A 74 31.47 49.28 19.15
N ALA A 75 30.55 50.21 18.86
CA ALA A 75 30.19 50.76 17.55
C ALA A 75 31.11 51.88 17.04
N GLY A 76 31.08 52.19 15.73
CA GLY A 76 31.65 53.43 15.16
C GLY A 76 31.79 53.44 13.63
N ALA A 77 31.44 54.57 13.02
CA ALA A 77 31.28 54.83 11.58
C ALA A 77 32.59 54.78 10.73
N GLY A 78 32.45 54.74 9.39
CA GLY A 78 33.53 54.74 8.39
C GLY A 78 34.40 56.02 8.36
N PRO A 79 35.41 56.18 7.47
CA PRO A 79 35.37 55.82 6.04
C PRO A 79 36.65 55.16 5.45
N ARG A 80 36.54 54.86 4.14
CA ARG A 80 37.54 54.34 3.19
C ARG A 80 38.96 54.92 3.35
N ARG A 81 39.98 54.04 3.31
CA ARG A 81 41.29 54.32 2.71
C ARG A 81 41.89 53.06 2.07
N ASP A 82 42.22 53.20 0.80
CA ASP A 82 42.98 52.28 -0.02
C ASP A 82 44.40 52.09 0.54
N VAL A 83 44.84 50.84 0.72
CA VAL A 83 46.27 50.50 0.78
C VAL A 83 46.49 49.14 0.09
N GLU A 84 46.70 49.25 -1.22
CA GLU A 84 47.82 48.66 -1.96
C GLU A 84 48.27 47.23 -1.63
N ALA A 85 47.99 46.36 -2.60
CA ALA A 85 48.47 44.99 -2.70
C ALA A 85 50.01 44.91 -2.70
N ARG A 86 50.60 44.42 -1.61
CA ARG A 86 52.02 44.02 -1.60
C ARG A 86 52.13 42.50 -1.76
N ARG A 87 52.30 42.09 -3.01
CA ARG A 87 52.78 40.76 -3.41
C ARG A 87 54.06 40.43 -2.63
N ARG A 88 54.00 39.48 -1.70
CA ARG A 88 55.19 38.78 -1.19
C ARG A 88 55.21 37.37 -1.75
N ARG A 89 56.16 37.19 -2.67
CA ARG A 89 56.58 35.92 -3.28
C ARG A 89 57.57 35.26 -2.33
N GLY A 90 57.29 34.02 -1.95
CA GLY A 90 58.15 33.14 -1.15
C GLY A 90 57.24 32.09 -0.50
N GLY A 91 57.45 30.79 -0.57
CA GLY A 91 58.56 30.00 -1.10
C GLY A 91 58.46 28.64 -0.40
N ARG A 92 58.01 27.63 -1.15
CA ARG A 92 58.26 26.17 -0.97
C ARG A 92 57.81 25.44 0.32
N ARG A 93 57.23 24.26 0.04
CA ARG A 93 57.09 23.01 0.83
C ARG A 93 55.83 22.85 1.68
N GLY A 94 55.00 21.94 1.20
CA GLY A 94 53.85 21.38 1.91
C GLY A 94 53.03 20.52 0.96
N GLY A 95 53.67 19.51 0.35
CA GLY A 95 52.96 18.44 -0.35
C GLY A 95 52.20 17.61 0.67
N GLY A 96 51.05 18.10 1.11
CA GLY A 96 49.99 17.23 1.58
C GLY A 96 49.26 16.79 0.33
N GLU A 97 49.29 15.49 0.03
CA GLU A 97 48.28 14.93 -0.86
C GLU A 97 46.92 15.46 -0.36
N PRO A 98 46.07 16.05 -1.22
CA PRO A 98 44.69 16.26 -0.83
C PRO A 98 44.20 14.88 -0.41
N VAL A 99 43.87 14.72 0.88
CA VAL A 99 43.22 13.51 1.37
C VAL A 99 41.91 13.47 0.62
N ASN A 100 41.91 12.75 -0.50
CA ASN A 100 40.76 12.49 -1.31
C ASN A 100 39.96 11.48 -0.50
N VAL A 101 39.27 11.97 0.52
CA VAL A 101 38.28 11.19 1.24
C VAL A 101 37.32 10.73 0.14
N PRO A 102 37.22 9.41 -0.13
CA PRO A 102 36.25 8.93 -1.09
C PRO A 102 34.91 9.54 -0.70
N PRO A 103 34.15 10.12 -1.64
CA PRO A 103 32.87 10.74 -1.32
C PRO A 103 32.08 9.74 -0.49
N ALA A 104 31.71 10.15 0.73
CA ALA A 104 31.06 9.24 1.66
C ALA A 104 29.83 8.63 0.98
N GLU A 105 29.87 7.32 0.75
CA GLU A 105 28.73 6.59 0.22
C GLU A 105 27.65 6.54 1.28
N PHE A 106 26.84 7.60 1.38
CA PHE A 106 25.61 7.58 2.15
C PHE A 106 24.65 6.62 1.44
N THR A 107 24.74 5.34 1.81
CA THR A 107 23.94 4.26 1.21
C THR A 107 22.44 4.51 1.40
N SER A 108 22.05 5.23 2.46
CA SER A 108 20.65 5.43 2.85
C SER A 108 20.49 6.41 4.05
N TYR A 109 19.24 6.80 4.37
CA TYR A 109 18.85 7.54 5.58
C TYR A 109 19.09 6.72 6.86
N TYR A 110 20.35 6.53 7.26
CA TYR A 110 20.76 5.78 8.45
C TYR A 110 20.13 4.37 8.58
N GLY A 111 19.76 3.74 7.46
CA GLY A 111 19.04 2.46 7.43
C GLY A 111 17.61 2.50 7.98
N ARG A 112 17.05 3.69 8.24
CA ARG A 112 15.67 3.86 8.75
C ARG A 112 14.70 4.20 7.62
N PRO A 113 13.43 3.77 7.69
CA PRO A 113 12.42 4.16 6.72
C PRO A 113 12.31 5.69 6.60
N VAL A 114 12.36 6.21 5.37
CA VAL A 114 12.12 7.64 5.09
C VAL A 114 10.64 7.97 5.22
N LEU A 115 9.77 7.02 4.86
CA LEU A 115 8.32 7.13 4.95
C LEU A 115 7.81 6.38 6.17
N LYS A 116 6.73 6.86 6.78
CA LYS A 116 6.00 6.06 7.76
C LYS A 116 5.38 4.86 7.02
N PRO A 117 5.73 3.61 7.39
CA PRO A 117 5.18 2.45 6.72
C PRO A 117 3.66 2.39 6.90
N PRO A 118 2.90 1.87 5.91
CA PRO A 118 1.46 1.67 6.06
C PRO A 118 1.16 0.84 7.31
N VAL A 119 0.23 1.32 8.13
CA VAL A 119 -0.24 0.62 9.34
C VAL A 119 -1.39 -0.35 9.04
N TRP A 120 -1.73 -0.53 7.76
CA TRP A 120 -2.79 -1.40 7.30
C TRP A 120 -2.54 -2.84 7.66
N LYS A 121 -3.59 -3.51 8.15
CA LYS A 121 -3.55 -4.94 8.46
C LYS A 121 -3.83 -5.76 7.21
N TRP A 122 -3.80 -7.09 7.37
CA TRP A 122 -4.21 -8.03 6.34
C TRP A 122 -5.67 -7.82 5.90
N ASP A 123 -6.50 -7.20 6.74
CA ASP A 123 -7.88 -6.79 6.44
C ASP A 123 -7.94 -5.99 5.13
N ILE A 124 -7.01 -5.06 4.90
CA ILE A 124 -6.99 -4.29 3.64
C ILE A 124 -6.74 -5.21 2.45
N ALA A 125 -5.76 -6.12 2.50
CA ALA A 125 -5.53 -7.07 1.41
C ALA A 125 -6.77 -7.96 1.14
N ALA A 126 -7.48 -8.38 2.19
CA ALA A 126 -8.73 -9.11 2.08
C ALA A 126 -9.85 -8.26 1.46
N TYR A 127 -9.95 -6.98 1.82
CA TYR A 127 -10.85 -6.00 1.21
C TYR A 127 -10.55 -5.81 -0.29
N LEU A 128 -9.28 -5.69 -0.70
CA LEU A 128 -8.89 -5.55 -2.11
C LEU A 128 -9.36 -6.76 -2.93
N PHE A 129 -9.22 -7.97 -2.37
CA PHE A 129 -9.70 -9.20 -3.00
C PHE A 129 -11.23 -9.28 -3.05
N THR A 130 -11.90 -9.11 -1.92
CA THR A 130 -13.37 -9.24 -1.84
C THR A 130 -14.10 -8.17 -2.65
N GLY A 131 -13.57 -6.94 -2.72
CA GLY A 131 -14.09 -5.91 -3.63
C GLY A 131 -13.96 -6.31 -5.10
N GLY A 132 -12.82 -6.86 -5.51
CA GLY A 132 -12.61 -7.38 -6.87
C GLY A 132 -13.51 -8.58 -7.19
N LEU A 133 -13.67 -9.52 -6.25
CA LEU A 133 -14.59 -10.65 -6.35
C LEU A 133 -16.03 -10.19 -6.52
N ALA A 134 -16.45 -9.17 -5.76
CA ALA A 134 -17.79 -8.61 -5.87
C ALA A 134 -18.02 -8.00 -7.26
N ALA A 135 -17.10 -7.16 -7.73
CA ALA A 135 -17.17 -6.53 -9.03
C ALA A 135 -17.23 -7.56 -10.18
N GLY A 136 -16.31 -8.52 -10.20
CA GLY A 136 -16.27 -9.57 -11.22
C GLY A 136 -17.52 -10.45 -11.23
N SER A 137 -18.04 -10.77 -10.04
CA SER A 137 -19.26 -11.57 -9.89
C SER A 137 -20.51 -10.82 -10.38
N SER A 138 -20.60 -9.51 -10.12
CA SER A 138 -21.68 -8.66 -10.62
C SER A 138 -21.67 -8.52 -12.15
N LEU A 139 -20.50 -8.31 -12.75
CA LEU A 139 -20.35 -8.30 -14.21
C LEU A 139 -20.79 -9.62 -14.85
N LEU A 140 -20.34 -10.74 -14.26
CA LEU A 140 -20.72 -12.07 -14.74
C LEU A 140 -22.23 -12.31 -14.55
N ALA A 141 -22.81 -11.85 -13.45
CA ALA A 141 -24.24 -11.99 -13.19
C ALA A 141 -25.10 -11.20 -14.19
N ALA A 142 -24.71 -9.97 -14.52
CA ALA A 142 -25.39 -9.16 -15.53
C ALA A 142 -25.28 -9.80 -16.92
N GLY A 143 -24.10 -10.30 -17.29
CA GLY A 143 -23.95 -11.09 -18.52
C GLY A 143 -24.84 -12.35 -18.51
N GLY A 144 -24.94 -13.03 -17.36
CA GLY A 144 -25.85 -14.16 -17.18
C GLY A 144 -27.32 -13.78 -17.35
N GLN A 145 -27.73 -12.62 -16.84
CA GLN A 145 -29.09 -12.08 -16.99
C GLN A 145 -29.40 -11.76 -18.46
N LEU A 146 -28.54 -10.97 -19.12
CA LEU A 146 -28.75 -10.51 -20.49
C LEU A 146 -28.72 -11.65 -21.52
N THR A 147 -28.12 -12.78 -21.17
CA THR A 147 -27.95 -13.91 -22.09
C THR A 147 -28.73 -15.16 -21.69
N GLY A 148 -29.70 -15.04 -20.77
CA GLY A 148 -30.60 -16.14 -20.40
C GLY A 148 -29.92 -17.30 -19.66
N ARG A 149 -28.89 -17.03 -18.85
CA ARG A 149 -28.12 -18.01 -18.07
C ARG A 149 -28.39 -17.86 -16.57
N PRO A 150 -29.52 -18.40 -16.06
CA PRO A 150 -29.98 -18.14 -14.69
C PRO A 150 -29.03 -18.66 -13.60
N ALA A 151 -28.30 -19.75 -13.84
CA ALA A 151 -27.36 -20.28 -12.85
C ALA A 151 -26.16 -19.34 -12.66
N LEU A 152 -25.63 -18.77 -13.76
CA LEU A 152 -24.58 -17.75 -13.69
C LEU A 152 -25.09 -16.46 -13.03
N ARG A 153 -26.30 -16.02 -13.39
CA ARG A 153 -26.93 -14.83 -12.79
C ARG A 153 -27.04 -14.97 -11.27
N ARG A 154 -27.63 -16.08 -10.81
CA ARG A 154 -27.85 -16.33 -9.38
C ARG A 154 -26.53 -16.47 -8.63
N ALA A 155 -25.60 -17.28 -9.13
CA ALA A 155 -24.29 -17.47 -8.51
C ALA A 155 -23.52 -16.16 -8.38
N GLY A 156 -23.45 -15.37 -9.46
CA GLY A 156 -22.74 -14.10 -9.45
C GLY A 156 -23.37 -13.06 -8.52
N ARG A 157 -24.70 -12.98 -8.44
CA ARG A 157 -25.39 -12.08 -7.49
C ARG A 157 -25.13 -12.46 -6.03
N VAL A 158 -25.28 -13.73 -5.69
CA VAL A 158 -25.04 -14.23 -4.33
C VAL A 158 -23.59 -14.03 -3.93
N ALA A 159 -22.64 -14.40 -4.80
CA ALA A 159 -21.22 -14.18 -4.57
C ALA A 159 -20.89 -12.69 -4.45
N SER A 160 -21.51 -11.83 -5.26
CA SER A 160 -21.31 -10.39 -5.20
C SER A 160 -21.79 -9.79 -3.88
N LEU A 161 -22.97 -10.20 -3.40
CA LEU A 161 -23.48 -9.75 -2.10
C LEU A 161 -22.58 -10.23 -0.95
N ALA A 162 -22.18 -11.51 -0.96
CA ALA A 162 -21.29 -12.05 0.05
C ALA A 162 -19.95 -11.31 0.07
N ALA A 163 -19.36 -11.10 -1.11
CA ALA A 163 -18.06 -10.46 -1.25
C ALA A 163 -18.10 -8.96 -0.91
N VAL A 164 -19.14 -8.20 -1.31
CA VAL A 164 -19.25 -6.78 -0.92
C VAL A 164 -19.50 -6.61 0.57
N SER A 165 -20.25 -7.52 1.19
CA SER A 165 -20.48 -7.52 2.64
C SER A 165 -19.18 -7.79 3.40
N ALA A 166 -18.40 -8.79 2.94
CA ALA A 166 -17.07 -9.05 3.48
C ALA A 166 -16.11 -7.86 3.27
N SER A 167 -16.15 -7.23 2.09
CA SER A 167 -15.37 -6.05 1.76
C SER A 167 -15.69 -4.88 2.70
N ALA A 168 -16.98 -4.62 2.95
CA ALA A 168 -17.42 -3.60 3.90
C ALA A 168 -16.97 -3.93 5.33
N TYR A 169 -17.07 -5.20 5.75
CA TYR A 169 -16.59 -5.64 7.06
C TYR A 169 -15.09 -5.37 7.23
N PHE A 170 -14.25 -5.85 6.31
CA PHE A 170 -12.79 -5.67 6.40
C PHE A 170 -12.40 -4.19 6.39
N LEU A 171 -13.06 -3.38 5.56
CA LEU A 171 -12.79 -1.94 5.51
C LEU A 171 -13.16 -1.23 6.81
N VAL A 172 -14.32 -1.58 7.41
CA VAL A 172 -14.78 -0.99 8.67
C VAL A 172 -13.93 -1.48 9.86
N ASN A 173 -13.49 -2.73 9.84
CA ASN A 173 -12.66 -3.33 10.89
C ASN A 173 -11.23 -2.75 10.93
N ASP A 174 -10.66 -2.38 9.77
CA ASP A 174 -9.34 -1.73 9.71
C ASP A 174 -9.36 -0.27 10.19
N LEU A 175 -10.54 0.37 10.26
CA LEU A 175 -10.68 1.71 10.82
C LEU A 175 -10.22 1.73 12.29
N GLY A 176 -9.39 2.70 12.66
CA GLY A 176 -9.01 2.90 14.06
C GLY A 176 -10.19 3.22 15.00
N ARG A 177 -11.33 3.68 14.46
CA ARG A 177 -12.60 3.86 15.18
C ARG A 177 -13.79 3.42 14.31
N PRO A 178 -14.16 2.12 14.32
CA PRO A 178 -15.18 1.56 13.42
C PRO A 178 -16.55 2.23 13.54
N SER A 179 -16.95 2.68 14.74
CA SER A 179 -18.24 3.37 14.98
C SER A 179 -18.40 4.68 14.19
N ARG A 180 -17.30 5.26 13.68
CA ARG A 180 -17.29 6.50 12.90
C ARG A 180 -17.29 6.29 11.38
N PHE A 181 -17.48 5.06 10.89
CA PHE A 181 -17.46 4.77 9.44
C PHE A 181 -18.41 5.68 8.65
N HIS A 182 -19.57 5.99 9.21
CA HIS A 182 -20.59 6.83 8.59
C HIS A 182 -20.13 8.27 8.33
N HIS A 183 -19.02 8.74 8.94
CA HIS A 183 -18.41 10.02 8.59
C HIS A 183 -17.84 10.04 7.16
N MET A 184 -17.43 8.88 6.62
CA MET A 184 -16.92 8.78 5.26
C MET A 184 -18.01 9.02 4.21
N LEU A 185 -19.28 8.82 4.58
CA LEU A 185 -20.45 9.00 3.70
C LEU A 185 -20.93 10.46 3.62
N ARG A 186 -20.28 11.40 4.33
CA ARG A 186 -20.72 12.80 4.41
C ARG A 186 -20.06 13.73 3.39
N VAL A 187 -18.90 13.34 2.83
CA VAL A 187 -18.09 14.23 1.98
C VAL A 187 -17.78 13.54 0.65
N ALA A 188 -18.06 14.25 -0.44
CA ALA A 188 -17.62 13.88 -1.77
C ALA A 188 -16.40 14.73 -2.17
N LYS A 189 -15.22 14.10 -2.20
CA LYS A 189 -13.96 14.72 -2.60
C LYS A 189 -13.33 13.93 -3.75
N LEU A 190 -13.54 14.40 -4.98
CA LEU A 190 -13.07 13.74 -6.19
C LEU A 190 -11.55 13.59 -6.26
N THR A 191 -10.79 14.50 -5.63
CA THR A 191 -9.32 14.41 -5.56
C THR A 191 -8.81 13.40 -4.52
N SER A 192 -9.69 12.62 -3.89
CA SER A 192 -9.30 11.61 -2.91
C SER A 192 -9.85 10.24 -3.34
N PRO A 193 -8.97 9.30 -3.74
CA PRO A 193 -9.41 7.95 -4.11
C PRO A 193 -10.20 7.25 -3.01
N MET A 194 -9.94 7.57 -1.74
CA MET A 194 -10.71 7.02 -0.64
C MET A 194 -12.16 7.52 -0.58
N SER A 195 -12.39 8.81 -0.81
CA SER A 195 -13.76 9.36 -0.88
C SER A 195 -14.49 8.80 -2.10
N VAL A 196 -13.84 8.77 -3.27
CA VAL A 196 -14.41 8.17 -4.49
C VAL A 196 -14.78 6.71 -4.26
N GLY A 197 -13.90 5.93 -3.62
CA GLY A 197 -14.17 4.53 -3.25
C GLY A 197 -15.39 4.34 -2.37
N THR A 198 -15.60 5.22 -1.38
CA THR A 198 -16.80 5.20 -0.53
C THR A 198 -18.08 5.40 -1.35
N TRP A 199 -18.08 6.35 -2.29
CA TRP A 199 -19.23 6.59 -3.15
C TRP A 199 -19.48 5.47 -4.17
N ILE A 200 -18.41 4.85 -4.70
CA ILE A 200 -18.52 3.64 -5.52
C ILE A 200 -19.18 2.51 -4.73
N LEU A 201 -18.71 2.23 -3.51
CA LEU A 201 -19.30 1.21 -2.63
C LEU A 201 -20.75 1.52 -2.26
N THR A 202 -21.07 2.80 -2.05
CA THR A 202 -22.44 3.25 -1.74
C THR A 202 -23.40 3.05 -2.90
N ALA A 203 -22.95 3.23 -4.14
CA ALA A 203 -23.75 2.95 -5.33
C ALA A 203 -23.85 1.43 -5.62
N PHE A 204 -22.71 0.73 -5.53
CA PHE A 204 -22.61 -0.69 -5.86
C PHE A 204 -23.29 -1.61 -4.84
N GLY A 205 -23.07 -1.38 -3.54
CA GLY A 205 -23.48 -2.29 -2.46
C GLY A 205 -24.99 -2.53 -2.40
N PRO A 206 -25.83 -1.49 -2.27
CA PRO A 206 -27.28 -1.62 -2.28
C PRO A 206 -27.81 -2.22 -3.58
N ALA A 207 -27.24 -1.84 -4.73
CA ALA A 207 -27.63 -2.39 -6.02
C ALA A 207 -27.34 -3.91 -6.12
N ALA A 208 -26.14 -4.34 -5.72
CA ALA A 208 -25.77 -5.75 -5.66
C ALA A 208 -26.63 -6.52 -4.65
N GLY A 209 -26.91 -5.93 -3.49
CA GLY A 209 -27.78 -6.51 -2.46
C GLY A 209 -29.22 -6.71 -2.94
N LEU A 210 -29.84 -5.68 -3.53
CA LEU A 210 -31.17 -5.79 -4.10
C LEU A 210 -31.23 -6.83 -5.22
N ALA A 211 -30.22 -6.86 -6.09
CA ALA A 211 -30.14 -7.85 -7.16
C ALA A 211 -30.09 -9.29 -6.62
N ALA A 212 -29.34 -9.53 -5.53
CA ALA A 212 -29.22 -10.83 -4.88
C ALA A 212 -30.47 -11.22 -4.09
N VAL A 213 -31.06 -10.31 -3.31
CA VAL A 213 -32.31 -10.53 -2.58
C VAL A 213 -33.46 -10.86 -3.54
N ALA A 214 -33.48 -10.26 -4.73
CA ALA A 214 -34.48 -10.59 -5.75
C ALA A 214 -34.42 -12.04 -6.25
N GLU A 215 -33.30 -12.77 -6.07
CA GLU A 215 -33.24 -14.21 -6.38
C GLU A 215 -34.08 -15.05 -5.40
N ALA A 216 -34.42 -14.50 -4.22
CA ALA A 216 -35.29 -15.14 -3.24
C ALA A 216 -36.79 -14.88 -3.50
N ALA A 217 -37.15 -14.05 -4.48
CA ALA A 217 -38.55 -13.74 -4.80
C ALA A 217 -39.45 -14.99 -5.03
N PRO A 218 -38.99 -16.09 -5.64
CA PRO A 218 -39.79 -17.32 -5.77
C PRO A 218 -40.14 -18.00 -4.44
N LEU A 219 -39.41 -17.70 -3.36
CA LEU A 219 -39.68 -18.23 -2.02
C LEU A 219 -40.80 -17.49 -1.30
N LEU A 220 -41.26 -16.35 -1.85
CA LEU A 220 -42.34 -15.56 -1.25
C LEU A 220 -43.74 -16.14 -1.55
N PRO A 221 -44.70 -16.00 -0.61
CA PRO A 221 -46.08 -16.41 -0.82
C PRO A 221 -46.74 -15.73 -2.03
N GLU A 222 -47.70 -16.41 -2.66
CA GLU A 222 -48.40 -15.90 -3.85
C GLU A 222 -49.49 -14.87 -3.54
N ARG A 223 -50.03 -14.87 -2.32
CA ARG A 223 -51.14 -14.00 -1.89
C ARG A 223 -50.71 -13.09 -0.74
N GLY A 224 -51.35 -11.92 -0.64
CA GLY A 224 -51.09 -10.92 0.41
C GLY A 224 -50.01 -9.88 0.04
N PRO A 225 -49.62 -9.01 0.99
CA PRO A 225 -48.65 -7.94 0.74
C PRO A 225 -47.26 -8.48 0.31
N LEU A 226 -46.90 -9.70 0.72
CA LEU A 226 -45.68 -10.38 0.27
C LEU A 226 -45.76 -10.86 -1.20
N GLY A 227 -46.97 -11.06 -1.72
CA GLY A 227 -47.21 -11.40 -3.13
C GLY A 227 -46.91 -10.22 -4.07
N LEU A 228 -47.12 -8.97 -3.62
CA LEU A 228 -46.64 -7.78 -4.34
C LEU A 228 -45.10 -7.80 -4.43
N GLY A 229 -44.43 -8.19 -3.34
CA GLY A 229 -42.99 -8.40 -3.32
C GLY A 229 -42.55 -9.40 -4.39
N ARG A 230 -43.18 -10.57 -4.47
CA ARG A 230 -42.89 -11.59 -5.49
C ARG A 230 -42.98 -11.07 -6.93
N ARG A 231 -43.89 -10.11 -7.20
CA ARG A 231 -44.06 -9.49 -8.54
C ARG A 231 -43.07 -8.36 -8.82
N LEU A 232 -42.76 -7.53 -7.82
CA LEU A 232 -41.93 -6.32 -7.98
C LEU A 232 -40.43 -6.56 -7.79
N LEU A 233 -40.03 -7.55 -6.97
CA LEU A 233 -38.62 -7.86 -6.71
C LEU A 233 -37.84 -8.29 -7.98
N PRO A 234 -38.37 -9.16 -8.86
CA PRO A 234 -37.63 -9.57 -10.06
C PRO A 234 -37.22 -8.40 -10.99
N PRO A 235 -38.13 -7.51 -11.45
CA PRO A 235 -37.73 -6.40 -12.31
C PRO A 235 -36.82 -5.40 -11.60
N ALA A 236 -37.09 -5.10 -10.32
CA ALA A 236 -36.23 -4.24 -9.52
C ALA A 236 -34.82 -4.82 -9.37
N GLY A 237 -34.71 -6.12 -9.09
CA GLY A 237 -33.44 -6.83 -9.00
C GLY A 237 -32.69 -6.92 -10.32
N HIS A 238 -33.40 -7.01 -11.45
CA HIS A 238 -32.81 -6.95 -12.79
C HIS A 238 -32.19 -5.60 -13.08
N ALA A 239 -32.90 -4.51 -12.80
CA ALA A 239 -32.38 -3.15 -12.95
C ALA A 239 -31.20 -2.91 -11.99
N ALA A 240 -31.35 -3.28 -10.72
CA ALA A 240 -30.31 -3.15 -9.71
C ALA A 240 -29.05 -3.95 -10.08
N GLY A 241 -29.21 -5.16 -10.64
CA GLY A 241 -28.08 -5.96 -11.13
C GLY A 241 -27.31 -5.28 -12.26
N LEU A 242 -27.98 -4.55 -13.14
CA LEU A 242 -27.33 -3.75 -14.18
C LEU A 242 -26.61 -2.53 -13.60
N VAL A 243 -27.20 -1.84 -12.63
CA VAL A 243 -26.54 -0.73 -11.90
C VAL A 243 -25.26 -1.21 -11.21
N ALA A 244 -25.32 -2.37 -10.53
CA ALA A 244 -24.15 -2.99 -9.93
C ALA A 244 -23.09 -3.34 -10.99
N ALA A 245 -23.50 -3.85 -12.16
CA ALA A 245 -22.56 -4.15 -13.24
C ALA A 245 -21.94 -2.92 -13.89
N VAL A 246 -22.66 -1.80 -14.01
CA VAL A 246 -22.12 -0.53 -14.52
C VAL A 246 -21.10 0.08 -13.55
N THR A 247 -21.34 -0.06 -12.25
CA THR A 247 -20.42 0.44 -11.20
C THR A 247 -19.26 -0.52 -10.90
N ALA A 248 -19.37 -1.80 -11.29
CA ALA A 248 -18.37 -2.82 -11.04
C ALA A 248 -16.97 -2.52 -11.61
N PRO A 249 -16.78 -2.01 -12.85
CA PRO A 249 -15.45 -1.65 -13.34
C PRO A 249 -14.75 -0.60 -12.49
N ALA A 250 -15.49 0.39 -11.98
CA ALA A 250 -14.97 1.37 -11.05
C ALA A 250 -14.54 0.68 -9.74
N LEU A 251 -15.38 -0.19 -9.17
CA LEU A 251 -15.06 -0.96 -7.96
C LEU A 251 -13.84 -1.89 -8.15
N ALA A 252 -13.71 -2.51 -9.32
CA ALA A 252 -12.62 -3.41 -9.64
C ALA A 252 -11.26 -2.69 -9.70
N THR A 253 -11.24 -1.42 -10.11
CA THR A 253 -10.00 -0.70 -10.47
C THR A 253 -9.59 0.38 -9.47
N TYR A 254 -10.54 1.06 -8.81
CA TYR A 254 -10.21 2.20 -7.93
C TYR A 254 -9.27 1.83 -6.78
N THR A 255 -9.31 0.58 -6.31
CA THR A 255 -8.41 0.12 -5.26
C THR A 255 -6.95 0.05 -5.73
N GLY A 256 -6.71 -0.16 -7.03
CA GLY A 256 -5.38 -0.05 -7.63
C GLY A 256 -4.91 1.41 -7.68
N VAL A 257 -5.81 2.31 -8.06
CA VAL A 257 -5.57 3.77 -8.03
C VAL A 257 -5.27 4.24 -6.61
N LEU A 258 -6.02 3.75 -5.62
CA LEU A 258 -5.83 4.08 -4.20
C LEU A 258 -4.42 3.72 -3.72
N LEU A 259 -3.90 2.54 -4.11
CA LEU A 259 -2.52 2.15 -3.77
C LEU A 259 -1.51 3.04 -4.48
N ALA A 260 -1.72 3.30 -5.78
CA ALA A 260 -0.84 4.10 -6.60
C ALA A 260 -0.76 5.58 -6.18
N ASP A 261 -1.83 6.13 -5.63
CA ASP A 261 -1.91 7.51 -5.13
C ASP A 261 -1.21 7.71 -3.76
N THR A 262 -0.48 6.71 -3.28
CA THR A 262 0.33 6.81 -2.06
C THR A 262 1.78 7.18 -2.37
N ALA A 263 2.52 7.62 -1.36
CA ALA A 263 3.97 7.82 -1.46
C ALA A 263 4.78 6.51 -1.40
N VAL A 264 4.12 5.34 -1.29
CA VAL A 264 4.82 4.05 -1.17
C VAL A 264 5.52 3.73 -2.49
N PRO A 265 6.86 3.58 -2.53
CA PRO A 265 7.61 3.64 -3.77
C PRO A 265 7.15 2.63 -4.84
N SER A 266 7.05 1.35 -4.49
CA SER A 266 6.66 0.32 -5.47
C SER A 266 5.20 0.44 -5.92
N TRP A 267 4.28 0.85 -5.03
CA TRP A 267 2.88 1.07 -5.44
C TRP A 267 2.75 2.27 -6.37
N HIS A 268 3.42 3.37 -6.04
CA HIS A 268 3.35 4.61 -6.81
C HIS A 268 3.92 4.44 -8.22
N GLU A 269 5.08 3.82 -8.35
CA GLU A 269 5.72 3.64 -9.66
C GLU A 269 4.93 2.67 -10.56
N ALA A 270 4.16 1.77 -9.95
CA ALA A 270 3.26 0.84 -10.64
C ALA A 270 1.89 1.46 -11.03
N TYR A 271 1.71 2.79 -10.91
CA TYR A 271 0.41 3.44 -11.15
C TYR A 271 -0.27 3.11 -12.49
N PRO A 272 0.43 2.95 -13.64
CA PRO A 272 -0.24 2.69 -14.90
C PRO A 272 -0.80 1.26 -14.99
N GLU A 273 -0.20 0.30 -14.27
CA GLU A 273 -0.53 -1.12 -14.37
C GLU A 273 -1.43 -1.61 -13.27
N LEU A 274 -1.37 -1.03 -12.08
CA LEU A 274 -2.15 -1.50 -10.93
C LEU A 274 -3.66 -1.59 -11.22
N PRO A 275 -4.31 -0.59 -11.87
CA PRO A 275 -5.71 -0.70 -12.25
C PRO A 275 -5.98 -1.86 -13.21
N ALA A 276 -5.09 -2.12 -14.17
CA ALA A 276 -5.25 -3.21 -15.14
C ALA A 276 -5.07 -4.60 -14.48
N ILE A 277 -4.07 -4.75 -13.61
CA ILE A 277 -3.88 -5.98 -12.82
C ILE A 277 -5.11 -6.24 -11.95
N PHE A 278 -5.64 -5.19 -11.32
CA PHE A 278 -6.81 -5.28 -10.45
C PHE A 278 -8.09 -5.58 -11.25
N ALA A 279 -8.26 -5.03 -12.45
CA ALA A 279 -9.32 -5.43 -13.37
C ALA A 279 -9.20 -6.91 -13.78
N GLY A 280 -7.99 -7.35 -14.16
CA GLY A 280 -7.72 -8.73 -14.56
C GLY A 280 -8.06 -9.73 -13.46
N SER A 281 -7.55 -9.49 -12.25
CA SER A 281 -7.82 -10.29 -11.05
C SER A 281 -9.31 -10.31 -10.66
N ALA A 282 -10.05 -9.20 -10.87
CA ALA A 282 -11.48 -9.16 -10.64
C ALA A 282 -12.25 -10.02 -11.66
N LEU A 283 -11.89 -9.95 -12.95
CA LEU A 283 -12.47 -10.81 -13.98
C LEU A 283 -12.17 -12.29 -13.73
N ALA A 284 -10.93 -12.62 -13.36
CA ALA A 284 -10.54 -13.98 -12.97
C ALA A 284 -11.34 -14.48 -11.75
N SER A 285 -11.60 -13.61 -10.77
CA SER A 285 -12.44 -13.94 -9.61
C SER A 285 -13.90 -14.23 -10.02
N GLY A 286 -14.47 -13.38 -10.88
CA GLY A 286 -15.80 -13.61 -11.44
C GLY A 286 -15.87 -14.92 -12.22
N ALA A 287 -14.87 -15.18 -13.08
CA ALA A 287 -14.73 -16.46 -13.78
C ALA A 287 -14.69 -17.64 -12.81
N GLY A 288 -13.93 -17.52 -11.72
CA GLY A 288 -13.85 -18.53 -10.68
C GLY A 288 -15.22 -18.89 -10.08
N VAL A 289 -16.02 -17.90 -9.73
CA VAL A 289 -17.40 -18.10 -9.25
C VAL A 289 -18.25 -18.81 -10.30
N GLY A 290 -18.21 -18.37 -11.55
CA GLY A 290 -18.98 -18.98 -12.63
C GLY A 290 -18.60 -20.44 -12.89
N LEU A 291 -17.30 -20.74 -12.89
CA LEU A 291 -16.77 -22.08 -13.09
C LEU A 291 -17.01 -23.00 -11.88
N LEU A 292 -17.11 -22.45 -10.67
CA LEU A 292 -17.43 -23.18 -9.45
C LEU A 292 -18.91 -23.46 -9.28
N ALA A 293 -19.80 -22.57 -9.70
CA ALA A 293 -21.22 -22.64 -9.36
C ALA A 293 -22.14 -22.99 -10.54
N ALA A 294 -21.82 -22.59 -11.77
CA ALA A 294 -22.70 -22.82 -12.91
C ALA A 294 -22.47 -24.17 -13.60
N PRO A 295 -23.52 -24.78 -14.19
CA PRO A 295 -23.37 -25.92 -15.08
C PRO A 295 -22.44 -25.59 -16.25
N THR A 296 -21.71 -26.59 -16.74
CA THR A 296 -20.72 -26.44 -17.82
C THR A 296 -21.30 -25.86 -19.11
N ALA A 297 -22.59 -26.14 -19.38
CA ALA A 297 -23.38 -25.58 -20.48
C ALA A 297 -23.58 -24.07 -20.39
N GLN A 298 -23.69 -23.53 -19.17
CA GLN A 298 -23.83 -22.08 -18.95
C GLN A 298 -22.48 -21.38 -18.75
N ALA A 299 -21.40 -22.10 -18.40
CA ALA A 299 -20.10 -21.53 -18.03
C ALA A 299 -19.28 -20.87 -19.18
N GLY A 300 -19.81 -20.79 -20.41
CA GLY A 300 -19.13 -20.15 -21.55
C GLY A 300 -18.62 -18.72 -21.26
N PRO A 301 -19.44 -17.79 -20.75
CA PRO A 301 -19.02 -16.45 -20.36
C PRO A 301 -17.93 -16.43 -19.27
N ALA A 302 -18.02 -17.33 -18.29
CA ALA A 302 -17.01 -17.45 -17.23
C ALA A 302 -15.63 -17.80 -17.79
N ARG A 303 -15.56 -18.66 -18.82
CA ARG A 303 -14.29 -18.98 -19.50
C ARG A 303 -13.71 -17.79 -20.25
N ARG A 304 -14.55 -16.97 -20.87
CA ARG A 304 -14.10 -15.71 -21.52
C ARG A 304 -13.55 -14.72 -20.51
N PHE A 305 -14.19 -14.63 -19.34
CA PHE A 305 -13.68 -13.85 -18.21
C PHE A 305 -12.34 -14.40 -17.71
N ALA A 306 -12.16 -15.71 -17.66
CA ALA A 306 -10.87 -16.32 -17.29
C ALA A 306 -9.75 -15.91 -18.26
N VAL A 307 -10.02 -15.96 -19.57
CA VAL A 307 -9.06 -15.54 -20.61
C VAL A 307 -8.74 -14.05 -20.49
N ALA A 308 -9.76 -13.19 -20.46
CA ALA A 308 -9.56 -11.74 -20.37
C ALA A 308 -8.87 -11.33 -19.05
N GLY A 309 -9.28 -11.94 -17.94
CA GLY A 309 -8.71 -11.73 -16.63
C GLY A 309 -7.24 -12.14 -16.57
N ALA A 310 -6.91 -13.34 -17.02
CA ALA A 310 -5.54 -13.84 -17.10
C ALA A 310 -4.67 -12.97 -18.02
N ALA A 311 -5.19 -12.56 -19.18
CA ALA A 311 -4.44 -11.71 -20.12
C ALA A 311 -4.06 -10.36 -19.48
N LEU A 312 -5.04 -9.66 -18.88
CA LEU A 312 -4.80 -8.37 -18.22
C LEU A 312 -3.87 -8.51 -17.01
N GLU A 313 -4.09 -9.52 -16.17
CA GLU A 313 -3.30 -9.74 -14.96
C GLU A 313 -1.85 -10.11 -15.29
N LEU A 314 -1.63 -11.06 -16.21
CA LEU A 314 -0.28 -11.49 -16.60
C LEU A 314 0.47 -10.39 -17.36
N TRP A 315 -0.20 -9.66 -18.26
CA TRP A 315 0.38 -8.51 -18.93
C TRP A 315 0.82 -7.43 -17.94
N GLY A 316 -0.08 -7.02 -17.04
CA GLY A 316 0.23 -5.99 -16.05
C GLY A 316 1.33 -6.43 -15.09
N ALA A 317 1.28 -7.69 -14.63
CA ALA A 317 2.30 -8.25 -13.76
C ALA A 317 3.68 -8.31 -14.44
N HIS A 318 3.73 -8.68 -15.72
CA HIS A 318 4.96 -8.66 -16.51
C HIS A 318 5.52 -7.23 -16.65
N ARG A 319 4.66 -6.24 -16.92
CA ARG A 319 5.07 -4.83 -16.99
C ARG A 319 5.64 -4.32 -15.66
N VAL A 320 5.03 -4.68 -14.53
CA VAL A 320 5.52 -4.32 -13.18
C VAL A 320 6.85 -5.00 -12.85
N GLU A 321 7.08 -6.25 -13.29
CA GLU A 321 8.32 -6.97 -12.99
C GLU A 321 9.53 -6.50 -13.80
N HIS A 322 9.31 -5.93 -14.98
CA HIS A 322 10.37 -5.60 -15.92
C HIS A 322 10.57 -4.09 -16.15
N ARG A 323 9.58 -3.23 -15.86
CA ARG A 323 9.72 -1.78 -16.11
C ARG A 323 10.30 -0.99 -14.94
N LEU A 324 9.99 -1.36 -13.69
CA LEU A 324 10.21 -0.45 -12.56
C LEU A 324 11.65 -0.49 -12.00
N GLY A 325 12.56 -1.21 -12.65
CA GLY A 325 13.96 -1.33 -12.22
C GLY A 325 14.05 -1.83 -10.78
N LEU A 326 14.72 -1.06 -9.92
CA LEU A 326 14.86 -1.35 -8.49
C LEU A 326 13.49 -1.51 -7.79
N LEU A 327 12.47 -0.76 -8.20
CA LEU A 327 11.14 -0.79 -7.58
C LEU A 327 10.32 -2.03 -7.93
N SER A 328 10.81 -2.86 -8.87
CA SER A 328 10.27 -4.19 -9.16
C SER A 328 10.77 -5.25 -8.17
N GLU A 329 11.90 -5.04 -7.50
CA GLU A 329 12.52 -6.01 -6.59
C GLU A 329 11.57 -6.47 -5.46
N PRO A 330 10.80 -5.58 -4.79
CA PRO A 330 9.84 -5.98 -3.76
C PRO A 330 8.72 -6.90 -4.23
N TYR A 331 8.42 -6.90 -5.53
CA TYR A 331 7.44 -7.80 -6.15
C TYR A 331 8.03 -9.15 -6.54
N ARG A 332 9.35 -9.30 -6.54
CA ARG A 332 10.05 -10.52 -6.96
C ARG A 332 10.65 -11.30 -5.79
N THR A 333 10.96 -10.63 -4.68
CA THR A 333 11.64 -11.21 -3.53
C THR A 333 10.71 -11.41 -2.33
N GLY A 334 11.19 -12.18 -1.34
CA GLY A 334 10.49 -12.38 -0.07
C GLY A 334 9.10 -13.02 -0.19
N ALA A 335 8.24 -12.70 0.77
CA ALA A 335 6.87 -13.23 0.84
C ALA A 335 5.99 -12.73 -0.32
N ALA A 336 6.11 -11.46 -0.69
CA ALA A 336 5.37 -10.86 -1.79
C ALA A 336 5.67 -11.54 -3.13
N GLY A 337 6.96 -11.76 -3.44
CA GLY A 337 7.37 -12.45 -4.64
C GLY A 337 6.92 -13.92 -4.69
N ARG A 338 6.90 -14.62 -3.56
CA ARG A 338 6.33 -15.99 -3.52
C ARG A 338 4.84 -15.97 -3.83
N LEU A 339 4.06 -15.08 -3.22
CA LEU A 339 2.64 -14.95 -3.49
C LEU A 339 2.37 -14.62 -4.96
N LEU A 340 3.08 -13.67 -5.56
CA LEU A 340 2.89 -13.29 -6.95
C LEU A 340 3.28 -14.40 -7.93
N ARG A 341 4.36 -15.14 -7.67
CA ARG A 341 4.73 -16.31 -8.47
C ARG A 341 3.67 -17.41 -8.39
N THR A 342 3.21 -17.74 -7.18
CA THR A 342 2.13 -18.73 -6.98
C THR A 342 0.84 -18.27 -7.66
N GLY A 343 0.49 -16.98 -7.54
CA GLY A 343 -0.67 -16.40 -8.19
C GLY A 343 -0.62 -16.58 -9.72
N ARG A 344 0.51 -16.25 -10.36
CA ARG A 344 0.69 -16.45 -11.81
C ARG A 344 0.57 -17.91 -12.23
N ALA A 345 1.18 -18.82 -11.47
CA ALA A 345 1.07 -20.26 -11.75
C ALA A 345 -0.39 -20.74 -11.63
N LEU A 346 -1.11 -20.29 -10.60
CA LEU A 346 -2.53 -20.60 -10.41
C LEU A 346 -3.42 -19.97 -11.48
N THR A 347 -3.12 -18.75 -11.94
CA THR A 347 -3.81 -18.11 -13.07
C THR A 347 -3.62 -18.92 -14.35
N ALA A 348 -2.40 -19.34 -14.65
CA ALA A 348 -2.11 -20.16 -15.84
C ALA A 348 -2.79 -21.54 -15.75
N ALA A 349 -2.68 -22.23 -14.61
CA ALA A 349 -3.32 -23.53 -14.38
C ALA A 349 -4.85 -23.43 -14.40
N GLY A 350 -5.40 -22.40 -13.76
CA GLY A 350 -6.83 -22.09 -13.76
C GLY A 350 -7.34 -21.81 -15.16
N LEU A 351 -6.63 -21.01 -15.96
CA LEU A 351 -6.96 -20.75 -17.36
C LEU A 351 -6.93 -22.03 -18.21
N ALA A 352 -5.86 -22.81 -18.11
CA ALA A 352 -5.75 -24.08 -18.83
C ALA A 352 -6.91 -25.03 -18.46
N GLY A 353 -7.18 -25.17 -17.15
CA GLY A 353 -8.31 -25.95 -16.66
C GLY A 353 -9.68 -25.42 -17.12
N ALA A 354 -9.84 -24.10 -17.28
CA ALA A 354 -11.09 -23.51 -17.76
C ALA A 354 -11.35 -23.85 -19.24
N LEU A 355 -10.29 -23.88 -20.04
CA LEU A 355 -10.32 -24.18 -21.47
C LEU A 355 -10.46 -25.69 -21.75
N LEU A 356 -9.80 -26.54 -20.95
CA LEU A 356 -9.84 -27.99 -21.09
C LEU A 356 -11.08 -28.61 -20.41
N GLY A 357 -11.52 -28.04 -19.28
CA GLY A 357 -12.68 -28.46 -18.49
C GLY A 357 -14.03 -28.08 -19.08
N ARG A 358 -14.16 -27.99 -20.41
CA ARG A 358 -15.41 -27.57 -21.06
C ARG A 358 -16.56 -28.51 -20.79
N ARG A 359 -16.28 -29.81 -20.72
CA ARG A 359 -17.27 -30.88 -20.50
C ARG A 359 -17.21 -31.50 -19.10
N ASN A 360 -16.09 -31.32 -18.38
CA ASN A 360 -15.89 -31.92 -17.05
C ASN A 360 -16.18 -30.90 -15.93
N ARG A 361 -17.20 -31.19 -15.11
CA ARG A 361 -17.64 -30.32 -14.02
C ARG A 361 -16.59 -30.17 -12.92
N ALA A 362 -15.91 -31.25 -12.55
CA ALA A 362 -14.88 -31.25 -11.51
C ALA A 362 -13.67 -30.43 -11.95
N LEU A 363 -13.20 -30.63 -13.19
CA LEU A 363 -12.09 -29.84 -13.73
C LEU A 363 -12.45 -28.35 -13.84
N SER A 364 -13.68 -28.03 -14.25
CA SER A 364 -14.19 -26.65 -14.25
C SER A 364 -14.19 -26.06 -12.83
N ALA A 365 -14.64 -26.81 -11.82
CA ALA A 365 -14.66 -26.34 -10.43
C ALA A 365 -13.24 -26.13 -9.88
N LEU A 366 -12.32 -27.06 -10.11
CA LEU A 366 -10.91 -26.94 -9.70
C LEU A 366 -10.24 -25.73 -10.36
N SER A 367 -10.50 -25.51 -11.65
CA SER A 367 -10.06 -24.32 -12.38
C SER A 367 -10.60 -23.04 -11.73
N GLY A 368 -11.89 -23.02 -11.37
CA GLY A 368 -12.48 -21.86 -10.72
C GLY A 368 -11.90 -21.57 -9.34
N GLY A 369 -11.62 -22.62 -8.56
CA GLY A 369 -10.91 -22.51 -7.28
C GLY A 369 -9.49 -21.97 -7.45
N ALA A 370 -8.75 -22.45 -8.46
CA ALA A 370 -7.41 -21.97 -8.77
C ALA A 370 -7.41 -20.48 -9.15
N LEU A 371 -8.36 -20.00 -9.96
CA LEU A 371 -8.48 -18.58 -10.32
C LEU A 371 -8.81 -17.69 -9.11
N LEU A 372 -9.65 -18.14 -8.19
CA LEU A 372 -9.93 -17.41 -6.95
C LEU A 372 -8.69 -17.34 -6.05
N ALA A 373 -7.99 -18.47 -5.87
CA ALA A 373 -6.75 -18.52 -5.11
C ALA A 373 -5.67 -17.62 -5.75
N ALA A 374 -5.58 -17.61 -7.08
CA ALA A 374 -4.69 -16.71 -7.80
C ALA A 374 -4.99 -15.24 -7.50
N ALA A 375 -6.26 -14.84 -7.55
CA ALA A 375 -6.66 -13.48 -7.22
C ALA A 375 -6.32 -13.10 -5.77
N VAL A 376 -6.49 -14.00 -4.80
CA VAL A 376 -6.04 -13.76 -3.41
C VAL A 376 -4.53 -13.54 -3.38
N CYS A 377 -3.75 -14.45 -3.97
CA CYS A 377 -2.29 -14.35 -4.04
C CYS A 377 -1.83 -13.04 -4.68
N THR A 378 -2.47 -12.60 -5.76
CA THR A 378 -2.14 -11.35 -6.46
C THR A 378 -2.40 -10.13 -5.59
N ARG A 379 -3.55 -10.05 -4.90
CA ARG A 379 -3.89 -8.90 -4.04
C ARG A 379 -2.98 -8.81 -2.82
N PHE A 380 -2.74 -9.94 -2.15
CA PHE A 380 -1.83 -10.00 -1.00
C PHE A 380 -0.38 -9.76 -1.42
N GLY A 381 0.03 -10.28 -2.57
CA GLY A 381 1.37 -10.09 -3.13
C GLY A 381 1.66 -8.62 -3.44
N ILE A 382 0.73 -7.92 -4.10
CA ILE A 382 0.84 -6.48 -4.37
C ILE A 382 0.86 -5.68 -3.06
N PHE A 383 -0.02 -6.01 -2.12
CA PHE A 383 -0.06 -5.37 -0.82
C PHE A 383 1.29 -5.50 -0.07
N HIS A 384 1.79 -6.72 0.08
CA HIS A 384 3.06 -6.94 0.78
C HIS A 384 4.27 -6.37 0.04
N GLY A 385 4.27 -6.36 -1.30
CA GLY A 385 5.33 -5.76 -2.10
C GLY A 385 5.48 -4.26 -1.82
N GLY A 386 4.37 -3.52 -1.79
CA GLY A 386 4.43 -2.10 -1.42
C GLY A 386 4.84 -1.88 0.03
N VAL A 387 4.29 -2.64 0.99
CA VAL A 387 4.69 -2.55 2.40
C VAL A 387 6.19 -2.82 2.58
N ALA A 388 6.76 -3.78 1.84
CA ALA A 388 8.20 -4.04 1.85
C ALA A 388 8.99 -2.84 1.32
N SER A 389 8.55 -2.24 0.21
CA SER A 389 9.20 -1.04 -0.36
C SER A 389 9.19 0.17 0.57
N ALA A 390 8.16 0.31 1.42
CA ALA A 390 8.07 1.42 2.36
C ALA A 390 8.98 1.26 3.59
N LYS A 391 9.36 0.01 3.93
CA LYS A 391 10.18 -0.29 5.12
C LYS A 391 11.67 -0.12 4.85
N ASP A 392 12.11 -0.30 3.60
CA ASP A 392 13.51 -0.16 3.24
C ASP A 392 13.74 1.20 2.55
N PRO A 393 14.50 2.12 3.19
CA PRO A 393 14.79 3.43 2.62
C PRO A 393 15.50 3.40 1.26
N ARG A 394 16.18 2.30 0.90
CA ARG A 394 16.82 2.14 -0.42
C ARG A 394 15.83 2.39 -1.56
N TYR A 395 14.60 1.89 -1.45
CA TYR A 395 13.55 2.07 -2.47
C TYR A 395 13.00 3.50 -2.53
N THR A 396 13.24 4.33 -1.50
CA THR A 396 12.88 5.75 -1.54
C THR A 396 14.05 6.60 -2.06
N VAL A 397 15.25 6.40 -1.50
CA VAL A 397 16.40 7.28 -1.71
C VAL A 397 17.04 7.07 -3.08
N VAL A 398 17.28 5.82 -3.49
CA VAL A 398 18.02 5.54 -4.73
C VAL A 398 17.27 6.06 -5.97
N PRO A 399 15.96 5.75 -6.17
CA PRO A 399 15.25 6.28 -7.34
C PRO A 399 15.10 7.81 -7.32
N GLN A 400 15.13 8.44 -6.15
CA GLN A 400 15.12 9.91 -6.05
C GLN A 400 16.47 10.51 -6.50
N ARG A 401 17.60 9.92 -6.08
CA ARG A 401 18.94 10.35 -6.51
C ARG A 401 19.13 10.18 -8.02
N GLU A 402 18.80 9.01 -8.56
CA GLU A 402 18.87 8.76 -10.01
C GLU A 402 18.07 9.77 -10.83
N ARG A 403 16.93 10.24 -10.31
CA ARG A 403 16.12 11.30 -10.97
C ARG A 403 16.76 12.68 -10.88
N VAL A 404 17.48 13.00 -9.80
CA VAL A 404 18.22 14.26 -9.66
C VAL A 404 19.45 14.24 -10.57
N ASP A 405 20.21 13.15 -10.55
CA ASP A 405 21.42 12.99 -11.35
C ASP A 405 21.10 13.06 -12.85
N ARG A 406 20.03 12.40 -13.29
CA ARG A 406 19.56 12.50 -14.68
C ARG A 406 19.18 13.92 -15.09
N ARG A 407 18.52 14.67 -14.21
CA ARG A 407 18.16 16.08 -14.49
C ARG A 407 19.38 16.98 -14.54
N ALA A 408 20.39 16.72 -13.72
CA ALA A 408 21.65 17.45 -13.78
C ALA A 408 22.37 17.17 -15.11
N SER A 409 22.45 15.91 -15.54
CA SER A 409 23.07 15.54 -16.83
C SER A 409 22.31 16.01 -18.07
N GLU A 410 21.03 16.38 -17.95
CA GLU A 410 20.24 16.96 -19.05
C GLU A 410 20.39 18.50 -19.14
N GLN A 411 20.95 19.13 -18.11
CA GLN A 411 21.16 20.59 -18.05
C GLN A 411 22.58 21.02 -18.42
N ASP A 412 23.55 20.09 -18.33
CA ASP A 412 24.91 20.20 -18.86
C ASP A 412 24.96 19.79 -20.34
#